data_AF-A0A939ZIC6-F1
#
_entry.id   AF-A0A939ZIC6-F1
#
_cell.length_a   1.000
_cell.length_b   1.000
_cell.length_c   1.000
_cell.angle_alpha   90.00
_cell.angle_beta   90.00
_cell.angle_gamma   90.00
#
_symmetry.space_group_name_H-M   'P 1'
#
loop_
_entity.id
_entity.type
_entity.pdbx_description
1 polymer ?
#
loop_
_entity_poly.entity_id
_entity_poly.type
_entity_poly.pdbx_seq_one_letter_code
_entity_poly.pdbx_strand_id
1 'polypeptide(L)'
;MGGRGTYASGNNVAYTYQTSSFIEDVKVLTGLNGKHGLPEEAHSSRAYIKLKPDGTFHEMRIYDKDHYLLYELAYHPEPHIGPKGKPILHYHIYDRSFNRSDAIKMPRAMKKHFMNYFKGVKI
;
A
#
# COMPACT_ATOMS: atom_id res chain seq x y z
N MET A 1 -19.63 -11.92 17.44
CA MET A 1 -19.12 -13.19 16.86
C MET A 1 -19.48 -13.14 15.38
N GLY A 2 -18.60 -12.88 14.41
CA GLY A 2 -17.22 -13.31 14.23
C GLY A 2 -17.16 -14.18 12.97
N GLY A 3 -17.54 -13.62 11.81
CA GLY A 3 -17.63 -14.33 10.54
C GLY A 3 -16.29 -14.34 9.81
N ARG A 4 -15.50 -15.37 10.07
CA ARG A 4 -14.24 -15.71 9.39
C ARG A 4 -14.48 -16.02 7.91
N GLY A 5 -13.53 -15.62 7.08
CA GLY A 5 -13.50 -15.77 5.63
C GLY A 5 -13.97 -17.14 5.13
N THR A 6 -15.06 -17.11 4.38
CA THR A 6 -15.38 -18.13 3.40
C THR A 6 -14.80 -17.67 2.08
N TYR A 7 -13.73 -18.33 1.62
CA TYR A 7 -13.40 -18.36 0.20
C TYR A 7 -14.62 -18.94 -0.52
N ALA A 8 -15.45 -18.06 -1.09
CA ALA A 8 -16.62 -18.45 -1.84
C ALA A 8 -16.17 -19.09 -3.15
N SER A 9 -16.25 -20.42 -3.18
CA SER A 9 -16.24 -21.26 -4.37
C SER A 9 -17.12 -20.65 -5.48
N GLY A 10 -16.55 -20.44 -6.67
CA GLY A 10 -17.34 -20.42 -7.91
C GLY A 10 -17.64 -19.06 -8.58
N ASN A 11 -17.24 -17.91 -8.02
CA ASN A 11 -17.32 -16.64 -8.75
C ASN A 11 -15.92 -16.20 -9.18
N ASN A 12 -15.70 -16.09 -10.50
CA ASN A 12 -14.52 -15.44 -11.07
C ASN A 12 -14.64 -13.95 -10.74
N VAL A 13 -14.27 -13.56 -9.51
CA VAL A 13 -14.23 -12.15 -9.11
C VAL A 13 -13.31 -11.48 -10.09
N ALA A 14 -13.86 -10.59 -10.93
CA ALA A 14 -13.11 -9.92 -11.96
C ALA A 14 -11.83 -9.32 -11.34
N TYR A 15 -10.70 -9.63 -11.95
CA TYR A 15 -9.40 -9.20 -11.46
C TYR A 15 -9.43 -7.66 -11.33
N THR A 16 -9.34 -7.16 -10.10
CA THR A 16 -9.53 -5.74 -9.78
C THR A 16 -8.27 -4.90 -9.97
N TYR A 17 -7.13 -5.56 -10.22
CA TYR A 17 -5.81 -4.94 -10.29
C TYR A 17 -4.99 -5.57 -11.39
N GLN A 18 -4.32 -4.79 -12.23
CA GLN A 18 -3.32 -5.31 -13.16
C GLN A 18 -1.92 -5.01 -12.63
N THR A 19 -0.99 -5.98 -12.75
CA THR A 19 0.43 -5.70 -12.53
C THR A 19 0.97 -4.95 -13.74
N SER A 20 1.35 -3.69 -13.54
CA SER A 20 1.86 -2.82 -14.62
C SER A 20 3.37 -2.88 -14.75
N SER A 21 4.10 -3.08 -13.65
CA SER A 21 5.55 -3.20 -13.63
C SER A 21 6.05 -3.83 -12.32
N PHE A 22 7.36 -3.93 -12.17
CA PHE A 22 8.01 -4.35 -10.94
C PHE A 22 9.00 -3.26 -10.51
N ILE A 23 9.11 -3.04 -9.21
CA ILE A 23 10.18 -2.25 -8.60
C ILE A 23 10.91 -3.17 -7.63
N GLU A 24 12.19 -3.40 -7.89
CA GLU A 24 12.94 -4.52 -7.34
C GLU A 24 12.17 -5.84 -7.65
N ASP A 25 11.54 -6.45 -6.65
CA ASP A 25 10.72 -7.66 -6.78
C ASP A 25 9.24 -7.43 -6.39
N VAL A 26 8.85 -6.17 -6.18
CA VAL A 26 7.50 -5.82 -5.74
C VAL A 26 6.63 -5.44 -6.93
N LYS A 27 5.49 -6.10 -7.06
CA LYS A 27 4.48 -5.84 -8.10
C LYS A 27 3.92 -4.43 -7.93
N VAL A 28 4.02 -3.63 -8.99
CA VAL A 28 3.30 -2.37 -9.12
C VAL A 28 1.92 -2.66 -9.65
N LEU A 29 0.90 -2.32 -8.89
CA LEU A 29 -0.50 -2.54 -9.25
C LEU A 29 -1.15 -1.25 -9.75
N THR A 30 -1.94 -1.41 -10.79
CA THR A 30 -2.86 -0.39 -11.29
C THR A 30 -4.27 -0.96 -11.16
N GLY A 31 -5.16 -0.25 -10.46
CA GLY A 31 -6.54 -0.71 -10.30
C GLY A 31 -7.32 -0.65 -11.62
N LEU A 32 -8.17 -1.63 -11.82
CA LEU A 32 -9.09 -1.75 -12.96
C LEU A 32 -10.50 -1.31 -12.52
N ASN A 33 -11.36 -0.93 -13.47
CA ASN A 33 -12.77 -0.61 -13.23
C ASN A 33 -13.01 0.42 -12.10
N GLY A 34 -12.20 1.48 -12.04
CA GLY A 34 -12.36 2.56 -11.05
C GLY A 34 -11.87 2.20 -9.63
N LYS A 35 -11.16 1.08 -9.45
CA LYS A 35 -10.46 0.80 -8.19
C LYS A 35 -9.24 1.71 -8.07
N HIS A 36 -9.24 2.54 -7.04
CA HIS A 36 -8.14 3.49 -6.83
C HIS A 36 -7.12 3.02 -5.79
N GLY A 37 -7.49 2.26 -4.76
CA GLY A 37 -6.57 1.82 -3.68
C GLY A 37 -5.98 0.43 -3.93
N LEU A 38 -4.90 0.08 -3.22
CA LEU A 38 -4.31 -1.28 -3.21
C LEU A 38 -5.25 -2.30 -2.52
N PRO A 39 -5.04 -3.63 -2.69
CA PRO A 39 -5.88 -4.63 -2.04
C PRO A 39 -5.69 -4.63 -0.51
N GLU A 40 -6.73 -5.00 0.25
CA GLU A 40 -6.67 -5.10 1.73
C GLU A 40 -6.04 -6.42 2.20
N GLU A 41 -6.12 -7.45 1.36
CA GLU A 41 -5.50 -8.76 1.59
C GLU A 41 -4.56 -9.09 0.43
N ALA A 42 -3.44 -9.74 0.73
CA ALA A 42 -2.51 -10.17 -0.29
C ALA A 42 -2.97 -11.47 -0.97
N HIS A 43 -2.86 -11.53 -2.30
CA HIS A 43 -3.22 -12.75 -3.03
C HIS A 43 -1.98 -13.59 -3.38
N SER A 44 -0.88 -12.94 -3.77
CA SER A 44 0.30 -13.63 -4.34
C SER A 44 1.63 -12.93 -4.08
N SER A 45 1.63 -11.86 -3.28
CA SER A 45 2.83 -11.06 -2.99
C SER A 45 2.81 -10.61 -1.54
N ARG A 46 4.00 -10.38 -0.98
CA ARG A 46 4.17 -9.85 0.38
C ARG A 46 4.06 -8.32 0.43
N ALA A 47 4.10 -7.67 -0.73
CA ALA A 47 3.87 -6.25 -0.87
C ALA A 47 3.32 -5.90 -2.26
N TYR A 48 2.67 -4.75 -2.34
CA TYR A 48 2.26 -4.12 -3.60
C TYR A 48 2.58 -2.64 -3.55
N ILE A 49 2.99 -2.07 -4.70
CA ILE A 49 3.26 -0.64 -4.87
C ILE A 49 2.22 -0.06 -5.80
N LYS A 50 1.80 1.17 -5.53
CA LYS A 50 1.06 2.00 -6.47
C LYS A 50 1.83 3.27 -6.74
N LEU A 51 1.91 3.60 -8.02
CA LEU A 51 2.49 4.85 -8.50
C LEU A 51 1.37 5.84 -8.82
N LYS A 52 1.72 7.12 -8.80
CA LYS A 52 0.90 8.20 -9.36
C LYS A 52 0.93 8.12 -10.88
N PRO A 53 0.03 8.83 -11.59
CA PRO A 53 0.03 8.88 -13.05
C PRO A 53 1.36 9.37 -13.66
N ASP A 54 2.12 10.19 -12.93
CA ASP A 54 3.44 10.68 -13.33
C ASP A 54 4.59 9.68 -13.07
N GLY A 55 4.27 8.48 -12.55
CA GLY A 55 5.24 7.44 -12.23
C GLY A 55 5.96 7.62 -10.89
N THR A 56 5.62 8.65 -10.11
CA THR A 56 6.16 8.83 -8.75
C THR A 56 5.47 7.91 -7.75
N PHE A 57 6.17 7.51 -6.70
CA PHE A 57 5.61 6.70 -5.63
C PHE A 57 4.39 7.37 -5.00
N HIS A 58 3.30 6.62 -4.87
CA HIS A 58 2.08 7.06 -4.21
C HIS A 58 1.90 6.36 -2.87
N GLU A 59 1.84 5.03 -2.90
CA GLU A 59 1.63 4.20 -1.72
C GLU A 59 2.19 2.78 -1.92
N MET A 60 2.46 2.09 -0.82
CA MET A 60 2.87 0.69 -0.77
C MET A 60 2.22 0.01 0.41
N ARG A 61 1.67 -1.18 0.18
CA ARG A 61 1.11 -2.03 1.23
C ARG A 61 1.99 -3.24 1.45
N ILE A 62 2.21 -3.57 2.72
CA ILE A 62 3.04 -4.69 3.17
C ILE A 62 2.15 -5.62 3.99
N TYR A 63 2.22 -6.91 3.68
CA TYR A 63 1.36 -7.93 4.27
C TYR A 63 2.18 -8.92 5.09
N ASP A 64 1.54 -9.50 6.10
CA ASP A 64 2.12 -10.59 6.88
C ASP A 64 2.10 -11.92 6.10
N LYS A 65 2.63 -12.96 6.75
CA LYS A 65 2.66 -14.33 6.21
C LYS A 65 1.27 -14.94 6.02
N ASP A 66 0.27 -14.42 6.72
CA ASP A 66 -1.12 -14.83 6.68
C ASP A 66 -1.92 -13.94 5.70
N HIS A 67 -1.22 -13.13 4.89
CA HIS A 67 -1.75 -12.21 3.88
C HIS A 67 -2.56 -11.00 4.40
N TYR A 68 -2.45 -10.68 5.69
CA TYR A 68 -3.09 -9.50 6.28
C TYR A 68 -2.24 -8.25 6.11
N LEU A 69 -2.87 -7.12 5.80
CA LEU A 69 -2.21 -5.82 5.74
C LEU A 69 -1.61 -5.45 7.11
N LEU A 70 -0.31 -5.18 7.15
CA LEU A 70 0.40 -4.72 8.35
C LEU A 70 0.73 -3.24 8.27
N TYR A 71 1.30 -2.82 7.15
CA TYR A 71 1.78 -1.46 6.96
C TYR A 71 1.33 -0.90 5.62
N GLU A 72 0.93 0.36 5.63
CA GLU A 72 0.70 1.16 4.44
C GLU A 72 1.65 2.35 4.47
N LEU A 73 2.63 2.37 3.58
CA LEU A 73 3.55 3.48 3.38
C LEU A 73 2.96 4.41 2.33
N ALA A 74 2.83 5.70 2.62
CA ALA A 74 2.19 6.66 1.73
C ALA A 74 3.04 7.92 1.52
N TYR A 75 2.92 8.51 0.32
CA TYR A 75 3.56 9.77 -0.07
C TYR A 75 2.54 10.76 -0.64
N HIS A 76 1.81 11.40 0.27
CA HIS A 76 0.88 12.48 -0.03
C HIS A 76 0.89 13.53 1.09
N PRO A 77 0.30 14.72 0.88
CA PRO A 77 0.21 15.74 1.92
C PRO A 77 -0.68 15.24 3.06
N GLU A 78 -0.13 15.18 4.26
CA GLU A 78 -0.87 14.80 5.46
C GLU A 78 -0.88 15.99 6.44
N PRO A 79 -2.00 16.71 6.59
CA PRO A 79 -2.07 17.95 7.35
C PRO A 79 -1.76 17.78 8.84
N HIS A 80 -1.93 16.57 9.39
CA HIS A 80 -1.69 16.30 10.82
C HIS A 80 -0.21 16.16 11.19
N ILE A 81 0.66 15.85 10.23
CA ILE A 81 2.08 15.54 10.49
C ILE A 81 3.06 16.32 9.60
N GLY A 82 2.55 17.00 8.57
CA GLY A 82 3.34 17.66 7.55
C GLY A 82 2.89 19.10 7.24
N PRO A 83 3.71 19.86 6.50
CA PRO A 83 3.33 21.19 6.05
C PRO A 83 2.15 21.09 5.08
N LYS A 84 1.20 22.03 5.20
CA LYS A 84 0.01 22.09 4.33
C LYS A 84 0.41 22.07 2.85
N GLY A 85 -0.16 21.12 2.11
CA GLY A 85 0.05 20.96 0.67
C GLY A 85 1.40 20.37 0.26
N LYS A 86 2.32 20.08 1.19
CA LYS A 86 3.59 19.42 0.87
C LYS A 86 3.50 17.91 1.10
N PRO A 87 3.83 17.07 0.11
CA PRO A 87 3.80 15.63 0.30
C PRO A 87 4.82 15.21 1.36
N ILE A 88 4.40 14.33 2.25
CA ILE A 88 5.24 13.79 3.31
C ILE A 88 5.17 12.27 3.28
N LEU A 89 6.34 11.66 3.44
CA LEU A 89 6.47 10.23 3.64
C LEU A 89 6.00 9.86 5.05
N HIS A 90 4.95 9.06 5.12
CA HIS A 90 4.35 8.58 6.36
C HIS A 90 3.85 7.15 6.19
N TYR A 91 3.47 6.53 7.30
CA TYR A 91 2.92 5.19 7.29
C TYR A 91 1.79 5.02 8.28
N HIS A 92 0.94 4.04 8.00
CA HIS A 92 -0.09 3.54 8.90
C HIS A 92 0.21 2.10 9.27
N ILE A 93 -0.23 1.71 10.47
CA ILE A 93 -0.21 0.34 10.97
C ILE A 93 -1.65 -0.16 10.99
N TYR A 94 -1.85 -1.40 10.56
CA TYR A 94 -3.15 -2.07 10.61
C TYR A 94 -3.12 -3.21 11.63
N ASP A 95 -4.21 -3.36 12.36
CA ASP A 95 -4.45 -4.58 13.14
C ASP A 95 -5.13 -5.66 12.30
N ARG A 96 -5.28 -6.86 12.88
CA ARG A 96 -5.96 -7.99 12.20
C ARG A 96 -7.46 -7.78 11.98
N SER A 97 -8.03 -6.70 12.52
CA SER A 97 -9.40 -6.28 12.27
C SER A 97 -9.48 -5.15 11.23
N PHE A 98 -8.37 -4.86 10.54
CA PHE A 98 -8.22 -3.78 9.57
C PHE A 98 -8.44 -2.38 10.14
N ASN A 99 -8.27 -2.19 11.45
CA ASN A 99 -8.25 -0.85 12.03
C ASN A 99 -6.92 -0.17 11.70
N ARG A 100 -7.01 0.99 11.08
CA ARG A 100 -5.86 1.82 10.69
C ARG A 100 -5.44 2.74 11.83
N SER A 101 -4.15 2.77 12.15
CA SER A 101 -3.57 3.76 13.07
C SER A 101 -3.60 5.18 12.48
N ASP A 102 -3.38 6.19 13.32
CA ASP A 102 -3.04 7.53 12.85
C ASP A 102 -1.80 7.54 11.96
N ALA A 103 -1.65 8.59 11.14
CA ALA A 103 -0.52 8.74 10.26
C ALA A 103 0.76 8.98 11.07
N ILE A 104 1.76 8.11 10.89
CA ILE A 104 3.04 8.22 11.57
C ILE A 104 4.08 8.71 10.58
N LYS A 105 4.75 9.81 10.92
CA LYS A 105 5.85 10.34 10.10
C LYS A 105 6.96 9.30 9.98
N MET A 106 7.36 8.98 8.75
CA MET A 106 8.32 7.91 8.55
C MET A 106 9.73 8.32 9.04
N PRO A 107 10.35 7.55 9.96
CA PRO A 107 11.67 7.87 10.48
C PRO A 107 12.76 7.68 9.41
N ARG A 108 13.92 8.33 9.60
CA ARG A 108 15.03 8.30 8.63
C ARG A 108 15.51 6.87 8.33
N ALA A 109 15.59 6.00 9.33
CA ALA A 109 16.00 4.61 9.15
C ALA A 109 15.04 3.84 8.23
N MET A 110 13.72 4.00 8.44
CA MET A 110 12.69 3.37 7.60
C MET A 110 12.71 3.94 6.19
N LYS A 111 12.87 5.26 6.04
CA LYS A 111 13.05 5.89 4.72
C LYS A 111 14.22 5.29 3.94
N LYS A 112 15.36 5.08 4.61
CA LYS A 112 16.55 4.47 4.00
C LYS A 112 16.30 3.01 3.63
N HIS A 113 15.61 2.26 4.48
CA HIS A 113 15.30 0.86 4.22
C HIS A 113 14.42 0.67 2.97
N PHE A 114 13.44 1.56 2.76
CA PHE A 114 12.51 1.49 1.63
C PHE A 114 12.88 2.41 0.45
N MET A 115 14.07 3.02 0.46
CA MET A 115 14.47 4.05 -0.51
C MET A 115 14.36 3.58 -1.96
N ASN A 116 14.71 2.33 -2.24
CA ASN A 116 14.66 1.75 -3.59
C ASN A 116 13.22 1.66 -4.14
N TYR A 117 12.22 1.57 -3.27
CA TYR A 117 10.81 1.52 -3.66
C TYR A 117 10.20 2.90 -3.90
N PHE A 118 10.78 3.97 -3.35
CA PHE A 118 10.26 5.33 -3.43
C PHE A 118 10.65 6.05 -4.73
N LYS A 119 10.34 5.43 -5.86
CA LYS A 119 10.62 5.96 -7.20
C LYS A 119 10.10 7.40 -7.34
N GLY A 120 10.97 8.32 -7.76
CA GLY A 120 10.60 9.72 -8.02
C GLY A 120 10.33 10.58 -6.77
N VAL A 121 10.58 10.07 -5.57
CA VAL A 121 10.48 10.85 -4.32
C VAL A 121 11.83 11.49 -4.01
N LYS A 122 11.84 12.79 -3.70
CA LYS A 122 13.01 13.48 -3.15
C LYS A 122 12.99 13.32 -1.63
N ILE A 123 13.92 12.52 -1.09
CA ILE A 123 13.99 12.13 0.33
C ILE A 123 15.05 12.96 1.06
#